data_AF-A0AA97I820-F1
#
_entry.id   AF-A0AA97I820-F1
#
_cell.length_a   1.000
_cell.length_b   1.000
_cell.length_c   1.000
_cell.angle_alpha   90.00
_cell.angle_beta   90.00
_cell.angle_gamma   90.00
#
_symmetry.space_group_name_H-M   'P 1'
#
loop_
_entity.id
_entity.type
_entity.pdbx_description
1 polymer ?
#
loop_
_entity_poly.entity_id
_entity_poly.type
_entity_poly.pdbx_seq_one_letter_code
_entity_poly.pdbx_strand_id
1 'polypeptide(L)' 'MKLKSYLEENKIDHAEFADAVGSSVSGVRKWLSGERVPRRDAMNKIIATTGGAVTAADFFPEPAEG' A
#
# COMPACT_ATOMS: atom_id res chain seq x y z
N MET A 1 -4.48 7.91 -4.59
CA MET A 1 -3.90 8.24 -3.27
C MET A 1 -2.86 7.20 -2.91
N LYS A 2 -1.62 7.64 -2.65
CA LYS A 2 -0.52 6.73 -2.28
C LYS A 2 -0.76 6.10 -0.93
N LEU A 3 -0.37 4.83 -0.79
CA LEU A 3 -0.44 4.10 0.47
C LEU A 3 0.23 4.88 1.60
N LYS A 4 1.35 5.55 1.32
CA LYS A 4 2.07 6.39 2.28
C LYS A 4 1.20 7.52 2.83
N SER A 5 0.59 8.30 1.96
CA SER A 5 -0.30 9.40 2.35
C SER A 5 -1.49 8.88 3.16
N TYR A 6 -2.08 7.76 2.76
CA TYR A 6 -3.17 7.14 3.52
C TYR A 6 -2.78 6.80 4.96
N LEU A 7 -1.60 6.19 5.16
CA LEU A 7 -1.12 5.85 6.51
C LEU A 7 -0.83 7.10 7.33
N GLU A 8 -0.23 8.13 6.73
CA GLU A 8 0.08 9.39 7.41
C GLU A 8 -1.20 10.14 7.82
N GLU A 9 -2.20 10.23 6.93
CA GLU A 9 -3.48 10.92 7.20
C GLU A 9 -4.30 10.22 8.28
N ASN A 10 -4.28 8.89 8.29
CA ASN A 10 -5.01 8.09 9.27
C ASN A 10 -4.19 7.81 10.54
N LYS A 11 -2.93 8.31 10.62
CA LYS A 11 -1.97 8.02 11.70
C LYS A 11 -1.81 6.52 12.00
N ILE A 12 -1.86 5.70 10.96
CA ILE A 12 -1.71 4.25 11.06
C ILE A 12 -0.22 3.92 11.00
N ASP A 13 0.27 3.19 12.00
CA ASP A 13 1.66 2.77 12.03
C ASP A 13 1.94 1.68 10.98
N HIS A 14 3.15 1.65 10.43
CA HIS A 14 3.52 0.65 9.43
C HIS A 14 3.45 -0.78 9.98
N ALA A 15 3.73 -0.97 11.26
CA ALA A 15 3.62 -2.26 11.91
C ALA A 15 2.18 -2.73 12.04
N GLU A 16 1.28 -1.84 12.46
CA GLU A 16 -0.14 -2.11 12.59
C GLU A 16 -0.78 -2.40 11.24
N PHE A 17 -0.45 -1.61 10.22
CA PHE A 17 -0.94 -1.87 8.87
C PHE A 17 -0.44 -3.20 8.32
N ALA A 18 0.82 -3.54 8.57
CA ALA A 18 1.40 -4.81 8.14
C ALA A 18 0.65 -6.01 8.75
N ASP A 19 0.34 -5.94 10.04
CA ASP A 19 -0.45 -6.97 10.73
C ASP A 19 -1.86 -7.09 10.15
N ALA A 20 -2.55 -5.96 9.94
CA ALA A 20 -3.89 -5.91 9.37
C ALA A 20 -3.98 -6.55 7.97
N VAL A 21 -2.94 -6.37 7.13
CA VAL A 21 -2.88 -6.98 5.79
C VAL A 21 -2.17 -8.35 5.78
N GLY A 22 -1.74 -8.86 6.93
CA GLY A 22 -1.02 -10.13 7.05
C GLY A 22 0.30 -10.16 6.27
N SER A 23 1.08 -9.08 6.36
CA SER A 23 2.37 -8.91 5.70
C SER A 23 3.43 -8.45 6.70
N SER A 24 4.69 -8.36 6.28
CA SER A 24 5.77 -7.86 7.12
C SER A 24 5.98 -6.36 6.94
N VAL A 25 6.42 -5.66 7.98
CA VAL A 25 6.73 -4.21 7.96
C VAL A 25 7.72 -3.85 6.85
N SER A 26 8.74 -4.68 6.66
CA SER A 26 9.72 -4.54 5.58
C SER A 26 9.10 -4.68 4.18
N GLY A 27 8.02 -5.46 4.06
CA GLY A 27 7.24 -5.58 2.82
C GLY A 27 6.42 -4.32 2.56
N VAL A 28 5.72 -3.83 3.59
CA VAL A 28 4.97 -2.56 3.52
C VAL A 28 5.89 -1.41 3.13
N ARG A 29 7.08 -1.28 3.74
CA ARG A 29 8.08 -0.28 3.36
C ARG A 29 8.46 -0.31 1.88
N LYS A 30 8.64 -1.51 1.29
CA LYS A 30 8.92 -1.63 -0.16
C LYS A 30 7.75 -1.17 -1.01
N TRP A 31 6.51 -1.37 -0.55
CA TRP A 31 5.32 -0.87 -1.25
C TRP A 31 5.21 0.65 -1.17
N LEU A 32 5.54 1.23 0.00
CA LEU A 32 5.56 2.68 0.22
C LEU A 32 6.60 3.39 -0.66
N SER A 33 7.77 2.79 -0.84
CA SER A 33 8.82 3.32 -1.71
C SER A 33 8.59 3.05 -3.21
N GLY A 34 7.55 2.30 -3.58
CA GLY A 34 7.31 1.90 -4.98
C GLY A 34 8.31 0.85 -5.52
N GLU A 35 9.17 0.31 -4.66
CA GLU A 35 10.21 -0.66 -5.01
C GLU A 35 9.62 -2.05 -5.30
N ARG A 36 8.43 -2.32 -4.76
CA ARG A 36 7.69 -3.57 -5.00
C ARG A 36 6.18 -3.33 -5.01
N VAL A 37 5.48 -4.05 -5.88
CA VAL A 37 4.01 -4.09 -5.88
C VAL A 37 3.51 -5.20 -4.94
N PRO A 38 2.45 -4.96 -4.14
CA PRO A 38 1.82 -5.99 -3.31
C PRO A 38 1.35 -7.19 -4.15
N ARG A 39 1.46 -8.40 -3.60
CA ARG A 39 0.83 -9.58 -4.22
C ARG A 39 -0.69 -9.48 -4.16
N ARG A 40 -1.39 -10.24 -5.02
CA ARG A 40 -2.86 -10.24 -5.11
C ARG A 40 -3.56 -10.38 -3.75
N ASP A 41 -3.07 -11.27 -2.88
CA ASP A 41 -3.66 -11.48 -1.54
C ASP A 41 -3.57 -10.23 -0.65
N ALA A 42 -2.36 -9.66 -0.55
CA ALA A 42 -2.14 -8.41 0.17
C ALA A 42 -2.90 -7.24 -0.46
N MET A 43 -2.97 -7.17 -1.80
CA MET A 43 -3.70 -6.12 -2.51
C MET A 43 -5.20 -6.13 -2.16
N ASN A 44 -5.83 -7.31 -2.14
CA ASN A 44 -7.24 -7.43 -1.74
C ASN A 44 -7.45 -6.92 -0.31
N LYS A 45 -6.55 -7.26 0.62
CA LYS A 45 -6.61 -6.77 2.00
C LYS A 45 -6.38 -5.27 2.09
N ILE A 46 -5.41 -4.72 1.36
CA ILE A 46 -5.19 -3.26 1.29
C ILE A 46 -6.45 -2.56 0.81
N ILE A 47 -7.07 -3.02 -0.28
CA ILE A 47 -8.31 -2.41 -0.79
C ILE A 47 -9.43 -2.49 0.24
N ALA A 48 -9.59 -3.65 0.91
CA ALA A 48 -10.61 -3.83 1.94
C ALA A 48 -10.38 -2.93 3.17
N THR A 49 -9.15 -2.89 3.71
CA THR A 49 -8.79 -2.10 4.90
C THR A 49 -8.83 -0.60 4.61
N THR A 50 -8.51 -0.18 3.39
CA THR A 50 -8.54 1.24 2.99
C THR A 50 -9.87 1.69 2.39
N GLY A 51 -10.87 0.81 2.32
CA GLY A 51 -12.16 1.11 1.70
C GLY A 51 -12.07 1.52 0.23
N GLY A 52 -11.03 1.08 -0.49
CA GLY A 52 -10.75 1.48 -1.87
C GLY A 52 -10.04 2.82 -2.05
N ALA A 53 -9.61 3.49 -0.97
CA ALA A 53 -8.80 4.71 -1.07
C ALA A 53 -7.44 4.43 -1.73
N VAL A 54 -6.87 3.25 -1.46
CA VAL A 54 -5.64 2.77 -2.10
C VAL A 54 -5.99 1.56 -2.97
N THR A 55 -5.69 1.66 -4.26
CA THR A 55 -5.97 0.59 -5.25
C THR A 55 -4.69 0.13 -5.94
N ALA A 56 -4.78 -0.95 -6.71
CA ALA A 56 -3.64 -1.49 -7.45
C ALA A 56 -2.98 -0.46 -8.37
N ALA A 57 -3.78 0.41 -9.01
CA ALA A 57 -3.29 1.46 -9.90
C ALA A 57 -2.30 2.41 -9.20
N ASP A 58 -2.49 2.63 -7.90
CA ASP A 58 -1.64 3.54 -7.13
C ASP A 58 -0.22 2.98 -6.88
N PHE A 59 -0.02 1.67 -7.04
CA PHE A 59 1.31 1.06 -6.93
C PHE A 59 2.10 1.05 -8.24
N PHE A 60 1.48 1.44 -9.36
CA PHE A 60 2.17 1.56 -10.63
C PHE A 60 2.53 3.03 -10.88
N PRO A 61 3.75 3.31 -11.40
CA PRO A 61 4.04 4.64 -11.91
C PRO A 61 3.11 4.92 -13.09
N GLU A 62 2.61 6.15 -13.19
CA GLU A 62 2.01 6.61 -14.44
C GLU A 62 3.05 6.47 -15.55
N PRO A 63 2.68 5.98 -16.75
CA PRO A 63 3.63 5.86 -17.84
C PRO A 63 4.25 7.23 -18.05
N ALA A 64 5.57 7.32 -17.92
CA ALA A 64 6.32 8.50 -18.31
C ALA A 64 6.08 8.67 -19.82
N GLU A 65 5.24 9.63 -20.19
CA GLU A 65 5.07 10.04 -21.57
C GLU A 65 6.45 10.45 -22.10
N GLY A 66 6.88 9.78 -23.17
CA GLY A 66 8.22 9.91 -23.76
C GLY A 66 8.44 11.16 -24.58
#